data_AF-A0A6H3FEE4-F1
#
_entry.id   AF-A0A6H3FEE4-F1
#
_cell.length_a   1.000
_cell.length_b   1.000
_cell.length_c   1.000
_cell.angle_alpha   90.00
_cell.angle_beta   90.00
_cell.angle_gamma   90.00
#
_symmetry.space_group_name_H-M   'P 1'
#
loop_
_entity.id
_entity.type
_entity.pdbx_description
1 polymer ?
#
loop_
_entity_poly.entity_id
_entity_poly.type
_entity_poly.pdbx_seq_one_letter_code
_entity_poly.pdbx_strand_id
1 'polypeptide(L)'
;MRISTMACHALHLLLCLSEQSDAIPASASELAACTGISEKFVQKIMRLLQAEGIVKSLRGIAGGHILARSPDAITLADIIAAVEGGITLPGVAPEAPRGKAALDVWDKAARSLQHSLTLVTLGSVRQGRAAQHSASRPPAKTANRKPPESPAGGPHAKTYSLGRQRCRKSKQAVTGAPAA
;
A
#
# COMPACT_ATOMS: atom_id res chain seq x y z
N MET A 1 -11.81 16.65 10.90
CA MET A 1 -10.95 15.75 10.09
C MET A 1 -9.61 16.43 9.93
N ARG A 2 -8.51 15.77 10.28
CA ARG A 2 -7.16 16.24 10.00
C ARG A 2 -6.55 15.30 8.97
N ILE A 3 -5.93 15.83 7.93
CA ILE A 3 -5.14 15.02 6.99
C ILE A 3 -3.71 15.11 7.50
N SER A 4 -3.24 14.06 8.16
CA SER A 4 -1.88 14.00 8.69
C SER A 4 -0.93 13.34 7.69
N THR A 5 0.38 13.52 7.92
CA THR A 5 1.42 12.76 7.22
C THR A 5 1.23 11.25 7.37
N MET A 6 0.69 10.79 8.50
CA MET A 6 0.40 9.38 8.77
C MET A 6 -0.67 8.83 7.81
N ALA A 7 -1.73 9.62 7.53
CA ALA A 7 -2.77 9.24 6.58
C ALA A 7 -2.23 9.13 5.15
N CYS A 8 -1.34 10.05 4.74
CA CYS A 8 -0.66 9.97 3.44
C CYS A 8 0.21 8.72 3.32
N HIS A 9 0.97 8.37 4.38
CA HIS A 9 1.76 7.14 4.40
C HIS A 9 0.88 5.89 4.40
N ALA A 10 -0.26 5.90 5.10
CA ALA A 10 -1.21 4.79 5.08
C ALA A 10 -1.77 4.53 3.67
N LEU A 11 -2.14 5.58 2.95
CA LEU A 11 -2.55 5.48 1.55
C LEU A 11 -1.44 4.87 0.68
N HIS A 12 -0.21 5.33 0.83
CA HIS A 12 0.93 4.82 0.06
C HIS A 12 1.18 3.32 0.33
N LEU A 13 1.12 2.91 1.60
CA LEU A 13 1.25 1.51 2.00
C LEU A 13 0.15 0.63 1.41
N LEU A 14 -1.11 1.09 1.48
CA LEU A 14 -2.26 0.38 0.89
C LEU A 14 -2.15 0.29 -0.64
N LEU A 15 -1.57 1.29 -1.29
CA LEU A 15 -1.29 1.23 -2.72
C LEU A 15 -0.22 0.17 -3.04
N CYS A 16 0.91 0.14 -2.32
CA CYS A 16 1.93 -0.93 -2.48
C CYS A 16 1.32 -2.33 -2.24
N LEU A 17 0.35 -2.46 -1.32
CA LEU A 17 -0.40 -3.70 -1.09
C LEU A 17 -1.36 -4.05 -2.23
N SER A 18 -2.02 -3.06 -2.83
CA SER A 18 -2.99 -3.24 -3.92
C SER A 18 -2.36 -3.58 -5.28
N GLU A 19 -1.06 -3.33 -5.42
CA GLU A 19 -0.26 -3.70 -6.60
C GLU A 19 0.23 -5.15 -6.53
N GLN A 20 0.34 -5.71 -5.32
CA GLN A 20 0.61 -7.12 -5.14
C GLN A 20 -0.66 -7.90 -5.42
N SER A 21 -0.55 -9.01 -6.16
CA SER A 21 -1.69 -9.91 -6.39
C SER A 21 -2.29 -10.34 -5.06
N ASP A 22 -3.63 -10.43 -4.97
CA ASP A 22 -4.44 -10.57 -3.74
C ASP A 22 -4.01 -11.68 -2.75
N ALA A 23 -3.13 -12.59 -3.15
CA ALA A 23 -2.66 -13.73 -2.36
C ALA A 23 -1.21 -13.61 -1.85
N ILE A 24 -0.43 -12.59 -2.22
CA ILE A 24 0.96 -12.44 -1.78
C ILE A 24 1.02 -11.50 -0.56
N PRO A 25 1.39 -12.00 0.63
CA PRO A 25 1.54 -11.15 1.81
C PRO A 25 2.78 -10.26 1.67
N ALA A 26 2.65 -8.99 2.03
CA ALA A 26 3.79 -8.07 2.11
C ALA A 26 4.28 -7.97 3.55
N SER A 27 5.57 -8.18 3.77
CA SER A 27 6.19 -7.97 5.08
C SER A 27 6.30 -6.48 5.40
N ALA A 28 6.37 -6.14 6.70
CA ALA A 28 6.59 -4.77 7.14
C ALA A 28 7.92 -4.19 6.63
N SER A 29 8.94 -5.04 6.41
CA SER A 29 10.24 -4.64 5.87
C SER A 29 10.16 -4.25 4.39
N GLU A 30 9.43 -5.03 3.58
CA GLU A 30 9.19 -4.70 2.16
C GLU A 30 8.38 -3.40 2.03
N LEU A 31 7.36 -3.23 2.87
CA LEU A 31 6.55 -2.00 2.89
C LEU A 31 7.38 -0.78 3.32
N ALA A 32 8.26 -0.93 4.31
CA ALA A 32 9.19 0.12 4.72
C ALA A 32 10.16 0.49 3.59
N ALA A 33 10.67 -0.49 2.86
CA ALA A 33 11.52 -0.26 1.69
C ALA A 33 10.76 0.43 0.53
N CYS A 34 9.48 0.06 0.28
CA CYS A 34 8.62 0.69 -0.75
C CYS A 34 8.38 2.18 -0.45
N THR A 35 8.16 2.50 0.83
CA THR A 35 7.64 3.82 1.25
C THR A 35 8.68 4.74 1.89
N GLY A 36 9.87 4.25 2.21
CA GLY A 36 10.96 5.03 2.79
C GLY A 36 10.78 5.41 4.26
N ILE A 37 9.87 4.75 4.99
CA ILE A 37 9.61 4.99 6.42
C ILE A 37 10.07 3.81 7.28
N SER A 38 10.34 4.06 8.56
CA SER A 38 10.81 3.01 9.48
C SER A 38 9.79 1.86 9.63
N GLU A 39 10.28 0.62 9.76
CA GLU A 39 9.42 -0.56 9.96
C GLU A 39 8.51 -0.42 11.18
N LYS A 40 9.00 0.19 12.27
CA LYS A 40 8.19 0.46 13.47
C LYS A 40 6.98 1.34 13.15
N PHE A 41 7.15 2.33 12.28
CA PHE A 41 6.07 3.22 11.88
C PHE A 41 5.08 2.52 10.94
N VAL A 42 5.57 1.70 10.01
CA VAL A 42 4.71 0.83 9.19
C VAL A 42 3.86 -0.07 10.07
N GLN A 43 4.45 -0.76 11.05
CA GLN A 43 3.72 -1.63 11.98
C GLN A 43 2.69 -0.88 12.82
N LYS A 44 2.94 0.40 13.15
CA LYS A 44 1.96 1.25 13.83
C LYS A 44 0.75 1.50 12.91
N ILE A 45 1.00 1.91 11.68
CA ILE A 45 -0.06 2.18 10.69
C ILE A 45 -0.85 0.90 10.38
N MET A 46 -0.16 -0.22 10.14
CA MET A 46 -0.80 -1.50 9.84
C MET A 46 -1.71 -2.00 10.97
N ARG A 47 -1.36 -1.74 12.23
CA ARG A 47 -2.23 -2.07 13.38
C ARG A 47 -3.52 -1.25 13.39
N LEU A 48 -3.43 0.04 13.07
CA LEU A 48 -4.61 0.91 12.98
C LEU A 48 -5.54 0.46 11.83
N LEU A 49 -4.96 0.18 10.66
CA LEU A 49 -5.71 -0.33 9.50
C LEU A 49 -6.31 -1.71 9.73
N GLN A 50 -5.64 -2.55 10.55
CA GLN A 50 -6.15 -3.87 10.93
C GLN A 50 -7.35 -3.77 11.89
N ALA A 51 -7.35 -2.79 12.81
CA ALA A 51 -8.46 -2.58 13.73
C ALA A 51 -9.77 -2.26 12.98
N GLU A 52 -9.70 -1.49 11.90
CA GLU A 52 -10.84 -1.18 11.02
C GLU A 52 -11.11 -2.26 9.95
N GLY A 53 -10.41 -3.40 9.99
CA GLY A 53 -10.63 -4.51 9.06
C GLY A 53 -10.30 -4.18 7.60
N ILE A 54 -9.42 -3.20 7.34
CA ILE A 54 -8.92 -2.87 6.00
C ILE A 54 -7.82 -3.85 5.57
N VAL A 55 -6.99 -4.27 6.52
CA VAL A 55 -5.83 -5.15 6.32
C VAL A 55 -5.95 -6.38 7.21
N LYS A 56 -5.52 -7.54 6.72
CA LYS A 56 -5.33 -8.76 7.52
C LYS A 56 -3.85 -9.05 7.67
N SER A 57 -3.43 -9.44 8.87
CA SER A 57 -2.08 -9.96 9.11
C SER A 57 -2.08 -11.49 9.08
N LEU A 58 -1.14 -12.05 8.32
CA LEU A 58 -0.89 -13.47 8.21
C LEU A 58 0.35 -13.82 9.03
N ARG A 59 0.26 -14.86 9.86
CA ARG A 59 1.38 -15.34 10.68
C ARG A 59 2.18 -16.39 9.91
N GLY A 60 3.48 -16.50 10.21
CA GLY A 60 4.38 -17.51 9.65
C GLY A 60 5.69 -16.93 9.09
N ILE A 61 6.57 -17.81 8.62
CA ILE A 61 7.90 -17.46 8.06
C ILE A 61 7.76 -16.66 6.75
N ALA A 62 6.68 -16.89 6.00
CA ALA A 62 6.26 -16.09 4.83
C ALA A 62 5.02 -15.24 5.15
N GLY A 63 4.87 -14.82 6.41
CA GLY A 63 3.76 -13.99 6.88
C GLY A 63 3.89 -12.54 6.45
N GLY A 64 2.84 -11.75 6.67
CA GLY A 64 2.81 -10.35 6.24
C GLY A 64 1.42 -9.75 6.33
N HIS A 65 1.18 -8.71 5.55
CA HIS A 65 -0.08 -7.98 5.45
C HIS A 65 -0.69 -8.19 4.07
N ILE A 66 -2.01 -8.41 4.03
CA ILE A 66 -2.82 -8.46 2.81
C ILE A 66 -4.03 -7.54 2.96
N LEU A 67 -4.59 -7.08 1.83
CA LEU A 67 -5.87 -6.36 1.87
C LEU A 67 -6.99 -7.32 2.31
N ALA A 68 -7.80 -6.86 3.25
CA ALA A 68 -8.94 -7.62 3.76
C ALA A 68 -10.18 -7.50 2.86
N ARG A 69 -10.26 -6.40 2.10
CA ARG A 69 -11.35 -5.99 1.22
C ARG A 69 -10.79 -5.65 -0.16
N SER A 70 -11.64 -5.71 -1.20
CA SER A 70 -11.27 -5.26 -2.55
C SER A 70 -10.81 -3.79 -2.53
N PRO A 71 -9.79 -3.41 -3.32
CA PRO A 71 -9.37 -2.00 -3.44
C PRO A 71 -10.51 -1.08 -3.91
N ASP A 72 -11.50 -1.59 -4.65
CA ASP A 72 -12.65 -0.81 -5.08
C ASP A 72 -13.65 -0.53 -3.93
N ALA A 73 -13.59 -1.31 -2.85
CA ALA A 73 -14.45 -1.15 -1.68
C ALA A 73 -13.79 -0.33 -0.56
N ILE A 74 -12.51 0.04 -0.69
CA ILE A 74 -11.77 0.82 0.31
C ILE A 74 -11.78 2.28 -0.13
N THR A 75 -12.46 3.14 0.64
CA THR A 75 -12.51 4.58 0.35
C THR A 75 -11.36 5.35 1.01
N LEU A 76 -11.04 6.54 0.52
CA LEU A 76 -10.07 7.42 1.18
C LEU A 76 -10.56 7.85 2.57
N ALA A 77 -11.87 8.02 2.72
CA ALA A 77 -12.50 8.32 4.01
C ALA A 77 -12.25 7.20 5.03
N ASP A 78 -12.36 5.93 4.64
CA ASP A 78 -12.08 4.78 5.51
C ASP A 78 -10.63 4.79 6.02
N ILE A 79 -9.68 5.07 5.12
CA ILE A 79 -8.24 5.10 5.45
C ILE A 79 -7.96 6.21 6.46
N ILE A 80 -8.50 7.41 6.22
CA ILE A 80 -8.30 8.55 7.11
C ILE A 80 -8.99 8.31 8.46
N ALA A 81 -10.20 7.75 8.45
CA ALA A 81 -10.91 7.39 9.67
C ALA A 81 -10.13 6.38 10.52
N ALA A 82 -9.55 5.34 9.89
CA ALA A 82 -8.76 4.32 10.56
C ALA A 82 -7.49 4.85 11.22
N VAL A 83 -6.86 5.85 10.61
CA VAL A 83 -5.55 6.35 11.05
C VAL A 83 -5.70 7.51 12.04
N GLU A 84 -6.71 8.36 11.87
CA GLU A 84 -6.89 9.59 12.64
C GLU A 84 -8.02 9.53 13.68
N GLY A 85 -8.87 8.50 13.66
CA GLY A 85 -9.92 8.31 14.67
C GLY A 85 -11.20 9.11 14.42
N GLY A 86 -11.55 9.36 13.15
CA GLY A 86 -12.81 10.03 12.78
C GLY A 86 -12.78 11.56 12.82
N ILE A 87 -13.91 12.19 12.48
CA ILE A 87 -14.06 13.65 12.46
C ILE A 87 -14.53 14.14 13.82
N THR A 88 -13.60 14.49 14.70
CA THR A 88 -13.95 15.26 15.90
C THR A 88 -13.81 16.75 15.57
N LEU A 89 -14.93 17.46 15.49
CA LEU A 89 -14.91 18.92 15.52
C LEU A 89 -14.51 19.34 16.94
N PRO A 90 -13.54 20.26 17.12
CA PRO A 90 -13.24 20.78 18.45
C PRO A 90 -14.50 21.47 18.99
N GLY A 91 -15.06 20.91 20.07
CA GLY A 91 -16.28 21.42 20.69
C GLY A 91 -16.04 22.82 21.24
N VAL A 92 -16.66 23.82 20.63
CA VAL A 92 -16.90 25.10 21.29
C VAL A 92 -18.05 24.87 22.28
N ALA A 93 -17.92 25.39 23.49
CA ALA A 93 -18.93 25.24 24.54
C ALA A 93 -20.33 25.65 24.02
N PRO A 94 -21.39 24.90 24.34
CA PRO A 94 -22.76 25.12 23.84
C PRO A 94 -23.36 26.49 24.21
N GLU A 95 -22.73 27.22 25.13
CA GLU A 95 -23.24 28.46 25.73
C GLU A 95 -23.09 29.72 24.85
N ALA A 96 -22.47 29.64 23.67
CA ALA A 96 -22.31 30.80 22.76
C ALA A 96 -23.24 30.70 21.54
N PRO A 97 -24.39 31.41 21.48
CA PRO A 97 -25.34 31.32 20.35
C PRO A 97 -24.74 31.75 19.00
N ARG A 98 -23.77 32.67 18.98
CA ARG A 98 -22.97 33.00 17.77
C ARG A 98 -21.94 31.94 17.41
N GLY A 99 -21.47 31.17 18.40
CA GLY A 99 -20.58 30.02 18.19
C GLY A 99 -21.27 28.92 17.40
N LYS A 100 -22.58 28.71 17.61
CA LYS A 100 -23.36 27.67 16.92
C LYS A 100 -23.44 27.86 15.40
N ALA A 101 -23.68 29.08 14.92
CA ALA A 101 -23.72 29.34 13.47
C ALA A 101 -22.35 29.13 12.79
N ALA A 102 -21.26 29.51 13.45
CA ALA A 102 -19.91 29.25 12.97
C ALA A 102 -19.61 27.74 12.95
N LEU A 103 -20.03 26.99 13.99
CA LEU A 103 -19.91 25.54 14.04
C LEU A 103 -20.72 24.85 12.93
N ASP A 104 -21.93 25.31 12.63
CA ASP A 104 -22.78 24.74 11.58
C ASP A 104 -22.13 24.91 10.18
N VAL A 105 -21.44 26.03 9.94
CA VAL A 105 -20.66 26.25 8.70
C VAL A 105 -19.47 25.29 8.63
N TRP A 106 -18.71 25.14 9.72
CA TRP A 106 -17.57 24.21 9.78
C TRP A 106 -18.01 22.76 9.61
N ASP A 107 -19.12 22.39 10.21
CA ASP A 107 -19.70 21.06 10.09
C ASP A 107 -20.16 20.77 8.66
N LYS A 108 -20.83 21.73 8.01
CA LYS A 108 -21.20 21.62 6.59
C LYS A 108 -19.97 21.47 5.68
N ALA A 109 -18.92 22.25 5.93
CA ALA A 109 -17.66 22.14 5.19
C ALA A 109 -16.99 20.78 5.42
N ALA A 110 -16.94 20.30 6.66
CA ALA A 110 -16.37 18.99 7.00
C ALA A 110 -17.14 17.84 6.34
N ARG A 111 -18.48 17.89 6.34
CA ARG A 111 -19.32 16.90 5.66
C ARG A 111 -19.11 16.89 4.15
N SER A 112 -18.97 18.06 3.53
CA SER A 112 -18.70 18.16 2.08
C SER A 112 -17.35 17.54 1.70
N LEU A 113 -16.31 17.83 2.50
CA LEU A 113 -15.00 17.22 2.33
C LEU A 113 -15.06 15.70 2.55
N GLN A 114 -15.73 15.24 3.61
CA GLN A 114 -15.87 13.82 3.89
C GLN A 114 -16.61 13.10 2.76
N HIS A 115 -17.69 13.68 2.24
CA HIS A 115 -18.43 13.14 1.12
C HIS A 115 -17.53 12.99 -0.12
N SER A 116 -16.73 14.01 -0.43
CA SER A 116 -15.78 13.95 -1.54
C SER A 116 -14.77 12.80 -1.39
N LEU A 117 -14.34 12.52 -0.17
CA LEU A 117 -13.39 11.44 0.13
C LEU A 117 -14.02 10.05 0.15
N THR A 118 -15.33 9.94 0.40
CA THR A 118 -16.08 8.67 0.27
C THR A 118 -16.26 8.25 -1.19
N LEU A 119 -16.25 9.21 -2.12
CA LEU A 119 -16.39 8.93 -3.55
C LEU A 119 -15.10 8.40 -4.19
N VAL A 120 -13.94 8.66 -3.57
CA VAL A 120 -12.65 8.22 -4.09
C VAL A 120 -12.24 6.91 -3.43
N THR A 121 -12.10 5.86 -4.24
CA THR A 121 -11.67 4.52 -3.80
C THR A 121 -10.19 4.29 -4.09
N LEU A 122 -9.57 3.38 -3.34
CA LEU A 122 -8.19 2.96 -3.57
C LEU A 122 -8.02 2.41 -4.99
N GLY A 123 -9.03 1.69 -5.50
CA GLY A 123 -9.09 1.21 -6.89
C GLY A 123 -9.09 2.33 -7.92
N SER A 124 -9.85 3.41 -7.70
CA SER A 124 -9.84 4.59 -8.57
C SER A 124 -8.46 5.28 -8.58
N VAL A 125 -7.81 5.40 -7.41
CA VAL A 125 -6.45 5.96 -7.30
C VAL A 125 -5.43 5.09 -8.07
N ARG A 126 -5.57 3.76 -7.98
CA ARG A 126 -4.74 2.81 -8.75
C ARG A 126 -4.93 2.99 -10.26
N GLN A 127 -6.16 3.15 -10.72
CA GLN A 127 -6.49 3.35 -12.15
C GLN A 127 -6.05 4.73 -12.67
N GLY A 128 -6.15 5.78 -11.86
CA GLY A 128 -5.66 7.12 -12.22
C GLY A 128 -4.16 7.14 -12.53
N ARG A 129 -3.37 6.31 -11.84
CA ARG A 129 -1.96 6.06 -12.18
C ARG A 129 -1.77 5.32 -13.51
N ALA A 130 -2.62 4.34 -13.82
CA ALA A 130 -2.56 3.61 -15.08
C ALA A 130 -2.87 4.52 -16.28
N ALA A 131 -3.87 5.39 -16.15
CA ALA A 131 -4.24 6.38 -17.17
C ALA A 131 -3.16 7.47 -17.37
N GLN A 132 -2.44 7.85 -16.30
CA GLN A 132 -1.36 8.85 -16.38
C GLN A 132 0.00 8.25 -16.81
N HIS A 133 0.28 6.97 -16.50
CA HIS A 133 1.51 6.28 -16.94
C HIS A 133 1.51 5.90 -18.42
N SER A 134 0.35 5.68 -19.03
CA SER A 134 0.25 5.53 -20.50
C SER A 134 0.52 6.83 -21.26
N ALA A 135 0.33 7.99 -20.64
CA ALA A 135 0.58 9.30 -21.26
C ALA A 135 2.01 9.82 -21.09
N SER A 136 2.82 9.22 -20.21
CA SER A 136 4.14 9.76 -19.80
C SER A 136 5.33 8.82 -20.01
N ARG A 137 5.17 7.70 -20.73
CA ARG A 137 6.30 6.81 -21.06
C ARG A 137 7.03 7.31 -22.33
N PRO A 138 8.21 7.96 -22.24
CA PRO A 138 9.05 8.14 -23.42
C PRO A 138 9.47 6.76 -23.95
N PRO A 139 9.62 6.59 -25.28
CA PRO A 139 10.04 5.32 -25.85
C PRO A 139 11.40 4.92 -25.25
N ALA A 140 11.47 3.70 -24.72
CA ALA A 140 12.69 3.15 -24.17
C ALA A 140 13.77 3.17 -25.26
N LYS A 141 14.78 4.03 -25.09
CA LYS A 141 16.00 3.98 -25.90
C LYS A 141 16.68 2.65 -25.61
N THR A 142 16.68 1.76 -26.59
CA THR A 142 17.48 0.54 -26.63
C THR A 142 18.95 0.93 -26.66
N ALA A 143 19.53 1.23 -25.51
CA ALA A 143 20.96 1.48 -25.38
C ALA A 143 21.67 0.13 -25.35
N ASN A 144 22.09 -0.32 -26.52
CA ASN A 144 23.08 -1.37 -26.70
C ASN A 144 24.38 -0.92 -26.03
N ARG A 145 24.65 -1.36 -24.80
CA ARG A 145 25.95 -1.16 -24.14
C ARG A 145 26.55 -2.51 -23.77
N LYS A 146 27.70 -2.75 -24.38
CA LYS A 146 28.65 -3.85 -24.16
C LYS A 146 28.98 -3.97 -22.65
N PRO A 147 29.14 -5.17 -22.09
CA PRO A 147 29.48 -5.34 -20.67
C PRO A 147 30.88 -4.82 -20.38
N PRO A 148 31.13 -4.10 -19.26
CA PRO A 148 32.48 -3.82 -18.82
C PRO A 148 33.10 -5.07 -18.17
N GLU A 149 34.33 -5.36 -18.54
CA GLU A 149 35.19 -6.41 -17.98
C GLU A 149 35.50 -6.12 -16.49
N SER A 150 35.52 -7.20 -15.71
CA SER A 150 35.85 -7.22 -14.29
C SER A 150 37.35 -7.00 -14.06
N PRO A 151 37.74 -6.43 -12.91
CA PRO A 151 38.91 -6.94 -12.20
C PRO A 151 38.56 -7.36 -10.77
N ALA A 152 39.39 -8.25 -10.27
CA ALA A 152 39.23 -9.08 -9.09
C ALA A 152 39.60 -8.36 -7.76
N GLY A 153 39.07 -8.90 -6.66
CA GLY A 153 39.77 -8.97 -5.36
C GLY A 153 39.18 -8.15 -4.20
N GLY A 154 38.63 -8.85 -3.19
CA GLY A 154 38.39 -8.30 -1.85
C GLY A 154 37.15 -8.89 -1.14
N PRO A 155 37.29 -9.62 -0.02
CA PRO A 155 36.19 -10.31 0.63
C PRO A 155 35.51 -9.41 1.67
N HIS A 156 34.29 -8.94 1.38
CA HIS A 156 33.18 -8.70 2.32
C HIS A 156 32.18 -7.70 1.70
N ALA A 157 31.34 -8.19 0.81
CA ALA A 157 30.09 -7.50 0.45
C ALA A 157 29.00 -8.56 0.29
N LYS A 158 28.19 -8.75 1.34
CA LYS A 158 26.95 -9.52 1.24
C LYS A 158 25.96 -8.70 0.41
N THR A 159 25.97 -8.93 -0.90
CA THR A 159 24.99 -8.41 -1.85
C THR A 159 23.75 -9.29 -1.80
N TYR A 160 22.64 -8.71 -1.35
CA TYR A 160 21.33 -9.32 -1.48
C TYR A 160 20.91 -9.21 -2.95
N SER A 161 21.13 -10.28 -3.70
CA SER A 161 20.63 -10.45 -5.05
C SER A 161 19.12 -10.70 -5.00
N LEU A 162 18.34 -9.68 -5.37
CA LEU A 162 16.94 -9.83 -5.76
C LEU A 162 16.88 -10.72 -7.01
N GLY A 163 16.78 -12.02 -6.76
CA GLY A 163 16.64 -13.06 -7.78
C GLY A 163 15.32 -12.89 -8.52
N ARG A 164 15.42 -12.35 -9.74
CA ARG A 164 14.49 -12.65 -10.83
C ARG A 164 14.40 -14.17 -11.00
N GLN A 165 13.19 -14.63 -11.34
CA GLN A 165 12.88 -15.93 -11.95
C GLN A 165 13.12 -17.16 -11.08
N ARG A 166 12.06 -17.61 -10.40
CA ARG A 166 11.98 -19.00 -9.96
C ARG A 166 11.42 -19.86 -11.12
N CYS A 167 12.33 -20.61 -11.72
CA CYS A 167 12.11 -21.63 -12.74
C CYS A 167 10.95 -22.59 -12.38
N ARG A 168 10.00 -22.72 -13.30
CA ARG A 168 9.27 -23.98 -13.52
C ARG A 168 10.28 -25.07 -13.91
N LYS A 169 10.49 -26.07 -13.05
CA LYS A 169 10.91 -27.42 -13.48
C LYS A 169 10.28 -28.45 -12.54
N SER A 170 9.28 -29.16 -13.04
CA SER A 170 9.01 -30.56 -12.68
C SER A 170 8.81 -31.33 -13.98
N LYS A 171 9.77 -32.20 -14.27
CA LYS A 171 9.81 -33.26 -15.29
C LYS A 171 10.41 -34.43 -14.49
N GLN A 172 9.82 -35.61 -14.34
CA GLN A 172 9.45 -36.65 -15.31
C GLN A 172 8.47 -37.61 -14.57
N ALA A 173 7.39 -38.17 -15.13
CA ALA A 173 7.29 -39.10 -16.26
C ALA A 173 8.21 -40.33 -16.12
N VAL A 174 7.79 -41.32 -15.33
CA VAL A 174 8.32 -42.69 -15.38
C VAL A 174 7.28 -43.54 -16.10
N THR A 175 7.60 -43.97 -17.32
CA THR A 175 6.90 -45.05 -18.05
C THR A 175 7.95 -46.09 -18.43
N GLY A 176 7.66 -47.36 -18.16
CA GLY A 176 8.40 -48.52 -18.67
C GLY A 176 7.90 -49.83 -18.06
N ALA A 177 7.02 -50.53 -18.79
CA ALA A 177 6.63 -51.94 -18.63
C ALA A 177 7.80 -52.89 -19.08
N PRO A 178 7.67 -54.24 -19.27
CA PRO A 178 6.55 -55.19 -19.07
C PRO A 178 6.96 -56.57 -18.45
N ALA A 179 6.02 -57.53 -18.50
CA ALA A 179 6.15 -59.00 -18.58
C ALA A 179 6.16 -59.86 -17.28
N ALA A 180 5.02 -60.52 -17.00
CA ALA A 180 4.83 -61.97 -16.98
C ALA A 180 3.33 -62.30 -16.88
#